data_AF-A0A1H3QGR8-F1
#
_entry.id   AF-A0A1H3QGR8-F1
#
_cell.length_a   1.000
_cell.length_b   1.000
_cell.length_c   1.000
_cell.angle_alpha   90.00
_cell.angle_beta   90.00
_cell.angle_gamma   90.00
#
_symmetry.space_group_name_H-M   'P 1'
#
loop_
_entity.id
_entity.type
_entity.pdbx_description
1 polymer ?
#
loop_
_entity_poly.entity_id
_entity_poly.type
_entity_poly.pdbx_seq_one_letter_code
_entity_poly.pdbx_strand_id
1 'polypeptide(L)'
;MNEDYSNRRLANNVTEAEERFVEFSCKDPIPAVPPALLNSGDICDYARITSMVYPFDVTKLKSASYEIEFLGDVYLVNEKTGEVEKEILQRDKPFILKKNSIVFVFIETKFFLPDYIAIRFNLKITLVHRGLLLGTGPLVDPGFVGRLLIPLHNLTSEDHEIYGGDGLIWVEFTKLSPHRKWDQSARNNSADYRSFPPTKRNLSAQQYFNKASKGKPALSSIPGEIATFKIIAEKAKSRVTFLRVC
;
A
#
# COMPACT_ATOMS: atom_id res chain seq x y z
N MET A 1 8.18 25.04 24.82
CA MET A 1 9.43 25.26 24.06
C MET A 1 9.40 24.31 22.89
N ASN A 2 9.31 24.82 21.66
CA ASN A 2 9.49 23.96 20.47
C ASN A 2 10.97 23.63 20.39
N GLU A 3 11.31 22.34 20.49
CA GLU A 3 12.67 21.87 20.19
C GLU A 3 12.95 22.18 18.70
N ASP A 4 14.10 22.80 18.42
CA ASP A 4 14.51 23.10 17.06
C ASP A 4 15.08 21.83 16.40
N TYR A 5 14.33 21.27 15.46
CA TYR A 5 14.75 20.11 14.68
C TYR A 5 15.32 20.48 13.30
N SER A 6 15.61 21.75 13.01
CA SER A 6 16.10 22.22 11.71
C SER A 6 17.30 21.42 11.18
N ASN A 7 18.19 20.97 12.08
CA ASN A 7 19.41 20.22 11.75
C ASN A 7 19.24 18.70 11.57
N ARG A 8 18.07 18.12 11.87
CA ARG A 8 17.86 16.67 11.68
C ARG A 8 17.98 16.30 10.20
N ARG A 9 18.72 15.24 9.89
CA ARG A 9 18.80 14.67 8.54
C ARG A 9 17.81 13.52 8.39
N LEU A 10 17.61 13.02 7.17
CA LEU A 10 16.86 11.77 6.95
C LEU A 10 17.51 10.62 7.71
N ALA A 11 16.71 9.62 8.11
CA ALA A 11 17.24 8.43 8.75
C ALA A 11 18.10 7.63 7.76
N ASN A 12 19.25 7.15 8.20
CA ASN A 12 20.22 6.45 7.36
C ASN A 12 19.93 4.95 7.25
N ASN A 13 19.20 4.39 8.22
CA ASN A 13 18.84 2.99 8.27
C ASN A 13 17.47 2.81 8.96
N VAL A 14 16.91 1.59 8.86
CA VAL A 14 15.60 1.27 9.43
C VAL A 14 15.58 1.34 10.96
N THR A 15 16.69 1.05 11.63
CA THR A 15 16.80 1.12 13.10
C THR A 15 16.67 2.56 13.57
N GLU A 16 17.37 3.48 12.93
CA GLU A 16 17.25 4.92 13.21
C GLU A 16 15.82 5.41 12.92
N ALA A 17 15.17 4.91 11.86
CA ALA A 17 13.77 5.23 11.60
C ALA A 17 12.83 4.74 12.73
N GLU A 18 13.08 3.55 13.28
CA GLU A 18 12.32 2.98 14.40
C GLU A 18 12.51 3.77 15.69
N GLU A 19 13.75 4.17 16.02
CA GLU A 19 14.05 4.99 17.20
C GLU A 19 13.33 6.34 17.15
N ARG A 20 13.36 7.00 15.99
CA ARG A 20 12.66 8.27 15.76
C ARG A 20 11.14 8.11 15.85
N PHE A 21 10.60 7.01 15.33
CA PHE A 21 9.19 6.70 15.50
C PHE A 21 8.83 6.53 16.98
N VAL A 22 9.63 5.81 17.76
CA VAL A 22 9.38 5.64 19.20
C VAL A 22 9.32 7.00 19.89
N GLU A 23 10.28 7.89 19.61
CA GLU A 23 10.35 9.25 20.14
C GLU A 23 9.11 10.10 19.78
N PHE A 24 8.67 10.05 18.52
CA PHE A 24 7.60 10.93 18.01
C PHE A 24 6.23 10.26 17.84
N SER A 25 6.08 9.01 18.27
CA SER A 25 4.85 8.22 18.09
C SER A 25 3.61 8.93 18.64
N CYS A 26 3.73 9.60 19.79
CA CYS A 26 2.68 10.38 20.43
C CYS A 26 3.07 11.85 20.67
N LYS A 27 4.25 12.30 20.21
CA LYS A 27 4.73 13.68 20.36
C LYS A 27 4.78 14.31 18.98
N ASP A 28 3.98 15.34 18.74
CA ASP A 28 4.02 16.09 17.49
C ASP A 28 5.19 17.10 17.53
N PRO A 29 6.23 16.93 16.68
CA PRO A 29 7.36 17.84 16.65
C PRO A 29 7.03 19.21 16.04
N ILE A 30 5.93 19.34 15.29
CA ILE A 30 5.58 20.55 14.56
C ILE A 30 4.13 20.97 14.87
N PRO A 31 3.81 21.32 16.14
CA PRO A 31 2.45 21.65 16.55
C PRO A 31 1.87 22.88 15.81
N ALA A 32 2.73 23.73 15.25
CA ALA A 32 2.33 24.90 14.47
C ALA A 32 1.66 24.56 13.13
N VAL A 33 1.92 23.36 12.57
CA VAL A 33 1.22 22.90 11.36
C VAL A 33 -0.24 22.60 11.72
N PRO A 34 -1.23 23.21 11.09
CA PRO A 34 -2.62 22.96 11.42
C PRO A 34 -3.05 21.53 10.99
N PRO A 35 -4.07 20.94 11.63
CA PRO A 35 -4.72 19.71 11.18
C PRO A 35 -5.29 19.86 9.75
N ALA A 36 -4.57 19.33 8.76
CA ALA A 36 -4.91 19.43 7.35
C ALA A 36 -4.19 18.35 6.52
N LEU A 37 -4.52 18.29 5.23
CA LEU A 37 -3.67 17.65 4.23
C LEU A 37 -2.32 18.38 4.19
N LEU A 38 -1.24 17.63 4.35
CA LEU A 38 0.11 18.19 4.38
C LEU A 38 0.59 18.55 2.97
N ASN A 39 1.23 19.71 2.85
CA ASN A 39 1.96 20.08 1.64
C ASN A 39 3.34 19.38 1.60
N SER A 40 4.06 19.50 0.49
CA SER A 40 5.38 18.87 0.31
C SER A 40 6.42 19.26 1.37
N GLY A 41 6.41 20.51 1.83
CA GLY A 41 7.31 20.99 2.86
C GLY A 41 7.06 20.30 4.20
N ASP A 42 5.79 20.30 4.62
CA ASP A 42 5.38 19.63 5.86
C ASP A 42 5.62 18.12 5.80
N ILE A 43 5.33 17.47 4.66
CA ILE A 43 5.64 16.04 4.45
C ILE A 43 7.15 15.81 4.62
N CYS A 44 7.99 16.66 4.02
CA CYS A 44 9.44 16.55 4.11
C CYS A 44 9.92 16.70 5.55
N ASP A 45 9.42 17.70 6.29
CA ASP A 45 9.81 17.93 7.68
C ASP A 45 9.36 16.80 8.60
N TYR A 46 8.11 16.34 8.48
CA TYR A 46 7.64 15.19 9.26
C TYR A 46 8.44 13.92 8.91
N ALA A 47 8.67 13.61 7.63
CA ALA A 47 9.48 12.46 7.24
C ALA A 47 10.91 12.54 7.79
N ARG A 48 11.52 13.71 7.75
CA ARG A 48 12.87 13.95 8.28
C ARG A 48 12.95 13.85 9.79
N ILE A 49 11.95 14.31 10.53
CA ILE A 49 11.99 14.35 11.99
C ILE A 49 11.54 13.03 12.59
N THR A 50 10.40 12.48 12.13
CA THR A 50 9.72 11.32 12.72
C THR A 50 10.03 10.01 12.02
N SER A 51 10.57 10.07 10.80
CA SER A 51 10.74 8.92 9.92
C SER A 51 9.43 8.21 9.56
N MET A 52 8.31 8.95 9.46
CA MET A 52 6.98 8.37 9.15
C MET A 52 6.92 7.55 7.85
N VAL A 53 7.92 7.69 6.97
CA VAL A 53 8.16 6.88 5.77
C VAL A 53 9.64 6.54 5.69
N TYR A 54 9.98 5.29 5.39
CA TYR A 54 11.35 4.86 5.16
C TYR A 54 11.45 3.75 4.09
N PRO A 55 12.40 3.83 3.13
CA PRO A 55 13.26 4.98 2.86
C PRO A 55 12.44 6.18 2.36
N PHE A 56 12.99 7.39 2.54
CA PHE A 56 12.37 8.63 2.06
C PHE A 56 13.32 9.35 1.10
N ASP A 57 12.80 9.72 -0.07
CA ASP A 57 13.52 10.43 -1.14
C ASP A 57 12.79 11.71 -1.48
N VAL A 58 13.42 12.85 -1.15
CA VAL A 58 12.84 14.19 -1.36
C VAL A 58 12.44 14.43 -2.82
N THR A 59 13.10 13.78 -3.79
CA THR A 59 12.80 13.94 -5.22
C THR A 59 11.45 13.33 -5.64
N LYS A 60 10.87 12.48 -4.80
CA LYS A 60 9.56 11.82 -5.02
C LYS A 60 8.37 12.63 -4.50
N LEU A 61 8.61 13.82 -3.96
CA LEU A 61 7.56 14.72 -3.50
C LEU A 61 6.83 15.40 -4.67
N LYS A 62 5.52 15.49 -4.53
CA LYS A 62 4.65 16.45 -5.21
C LYS A 62 4.11 17.43 -4.18
N SER A 63 3.40 18.46 -4.65
CA SER A 63 2.87 19.56 -3.83
C SER A 63 2.13 19.15 -2.56
N ALA A 64 1.45 17.99 -2.55
CA ALA A 64 0.71 17.48 -1.39
C ALA A 64 0.71 15.93 -1.30
N SER A 65 1.66 15.26 -1.95
CA SER A 65 1.72 13.80 -1.97
C SER A 65 3.14 13.29 -2.19
N TYR A 66 3.38 12.03 -1.85
CA TYR A 66 4.67 11.35 -2.02
C TYR A 66 4.52 10.11 -2.91
N GLU A 67 5.44 9.90 -3.86
CA GLU A 67 5.45 8.70 -4.71
C GLU A 67 6.03 7.50 -3.97
N ILE A 68 5.34 6.35 -4.03
CA ILE A 68 5.90 5.07 -3.60
C ILE A 68 6.18 4.22 -4.84
N GLU A 69 7.38 3.65 -4.87
CA GLU A 69 7.86 2.83 -5.97
C GLU A 69 7.26 1.41 -5.95
N PHE A 70 7.15 0.82 -7.13
CA PHE A 70 6.79 -0.56 -7.37
C PHE A 70 8.01 -1.45 -7.09
N LEU A 71 8.30 -1.65 -5.81
CA LEU A 71 9.38 -2.51 -5.30
C LEU A 71 8.90 -3.31 -4.11
N GLY A 72 9.58 -4.42 -3.81
CA GLY A 72 9.23 -5.33 -2.73
C GLY A 72 8.86 -6.72 -3.24
N ASP A 73 7.83 -7.31 -2.66
CA ASP A 73 7.44 -8.70 -2.94
C ASP A 73 6.07 -8.73 -3.62
N VAL A 74 5.92 -9.48 -4.71
CA VAL A 74 4.63 -9.74 -5.34
C VAL A 74 4.19 -11.15 -5.02
N TYR A 75 2.97 -11.28 -4.51
CA TYR A 75 2.32 -12.55 -4.26
C TYR A 75 1.21 -12.78 -5.28
N LEU A 76 1.25 -13.92 -5.94
CA LEU A 76 0.21 -14.37 -6.87
C LEU A 76 -0.13 -15.83 -6.57
N VAL A 77 -1.31 -16.26 -6.99
CA VAL A 77 -1.70 -17.67 -6.86
C VAL A 77 -1.53 -18.31 -8.23
N ASN A 78 -0.79 -19.40 -8.29
CA ASN A 78 -0.66 -20.19 -9.49
C ASN A 78 -2.00 -20.85 -9.80
N GLU A 79 -2.61 -20.53 -10.93
CA GLU A 79 -3.93 -21.04 -11.30
C GLU A 79 -3.96 -22.56 -11.51
N LYS A 80 -2.83 -23.17 -11.87
CA LYS A 80 -2.72 -24.61 -12.12
C LYS A 80 -2.57 -25.41 -10.83
N THR A 81 -1.75 -24.93 -9.91
CA THR A 81 -1.42 -25.65 -8.66
C THR A 81 -2.25 -25.18 -7.46
N GLY A 82 -2.80 -23.97 -7.51
CA GLY A 82 -3.48 -23.32 -6.39
C GLY A 82 -2.54 -22.92 -5.25
N GLU A 83 -1.23 -22.90 -5.51
CA GLU A 83 -0.17 -22.50 -4.58
C GLU A 83 0.12 -21.01 -4.68
N VAL A 84 0.61 -20.44 -3.58
CA VAL A 84 1.00 -19.03 -3.53
C VAL A 84 2.45 -18.92 -3.96
N GLU A 85 2.69 -18.24 -5.07
CA GLU A 85 4.01 -17.90 -5.55
C GLU A 85 4.41 -16.51 -5.07
N LYS A 86 5.70 -16.33 -4.82
CA LYS A 86 6.32 -15.07 -4.44
C LYS A 86 7.39 -14.72 -5.47
N GLU A 87 7.30 -13.52 -6.01
CA GLU A 87 8.32 -12.90 -6.84
C GLU A 87 8.90 -11.67 -6.13
N ILE A 88 10.21 -11.46 -6.22
CA ILE A 88 10.88 -10.27 -5.67
C ILE A 88 11.10 -9.29 -6.82
N LEU A 89 10.53 -8.10 -6.70
CA LEU A 89 10.68 -7.04 -7.70
C LEU A 89 12.10 -6.48 -7.64
N GLN A 90 12.75 -6.44 -8.80
CA GLN A 90 14.07 -5.83 -8.97
C GLN A 90 13.94 -4.52 -9.74
N ARG A 91 14.71 -3.51 -9.33
CA ARG A 91 14.75 -2.21 -10.01
C ARG A 91 15.11 -2.41 -11.50
N ASP A 92 14.44 -1.67 -12.37
CA ASP A 92 14.60 -1.67 -13.82
C ASP A 92 14.34 -3.04 -14.49
N LYS A 93 13.72 -4.00 -13.77
CA LYS A 93 13.26 -5.28 -14.34
C LYS A 93 11.74 -5.27 -14.52
N PRO A 94 11.23 -5.77 -15.65
CA PRO A 94 9.80 -5.82 -15.89
C PRO A 94 9.18 -6.95 -15.07
N PHE A 95 8.05 -6.65 -14.44
CA PHE A 95 7.08 -7.62 -13.93
C PHE A 95 5.89 -7.69 -14.88
N ILE A 96 5.48 -8.91 -15.24
CA ILE A 96 4.36 -9.13 -16.15
C ILE A 96 3.08 -9.35 -15.36
N LEU A 97 2.26 -8.31 -15.25
CA LEU A 97 0.94 -8.42 -14.66
C LEU A 97 -0.04 -8.99 -15.69
N LYS A 98 -0.39 -10.27 -15.53
CA LYS A 98 -1.24 -11.00 -16.47
C LYS A 98 -2.63 -10.40 -16.60
N LYS A 99 -3.18 -10.45 -17.81
CA LYS A 99 -4.57 -10.05 -18.06
C LYS A 99 -5.55 -10.80 -17.16
N ASN A 100 -6.64 -10.14 -16.78
CA ASN A 100 -7.69 -10.69 -15.93
C ASN A 100 -7.20 -11.29 -14.60
N SER A 101 -6.08 -10.80 -14.07
CA SER A 101 -5.45 -11.32 -12.85
C SER A 101 -5.49 -10.32 -11.70
N ILE A 102 -5.21 -10.84 -10.51
CA ILE A 102 -4.96 -10.06 -9.30
C ILE A 102 -3.63 -10.50 -8.73
N VAL A 103 -2.82 -9.54 -8.31
CA VAL A 103 -1.59 -9.78 -7.54
C VAL A 103 -1.60 -8.93 -6.28
N PHE A 104 -0.82 -9.32 -5.28
CA PHE A 104 -0.68 -8.58 -4.03
C PHE A 104 0.75 -8.08 -3.89
N VAL A 105 0.91 -6.77 -3.98
CA VAL A 105 2.21 -6.08 -3.91
C VAL A 105 2.47 -5.71 -2.46
N PHE A 106 3.42 -6.38 -1.83
CA PHE A 106 3.93 -6.03 -0.52
C PHE A 106 5.08 -5.04 -0.72
N ILE A 107 4.79 -3.75 -0.67
CA ILE A 107 5.73 -2.69 -1.07
C ILE A 107 6.95 -2.65 -0.14
N GLU A 108 8.14 -2.38 -0.66
CA GLU A 108 9.38 -2.30 0.13
C GLU A 108 9.32 -1.18 1.18
N THR A 109 8.73 -0.04 0.83
CA THR A 109 8.59 1.11 1.73
C THR A 109 7.83 0.75 3.00
N LYS A 110 8.43 1.08 4.14
CA LYS A 110 7.87 0.91 5.47
C LYS A 110 7.35 2.24 5.99
N PHE A 111 6.16 2.22 6.58
CA PHE A 111 5.55 3.37 7.23
C PHE A 111 5.70 3.25 8.75
N PHE A 112 5.88 4.40 9.38
CA PHE A 112 5.98 4.58 10.83
C PHE A 112 5.05 5.72 11.24
N LEU A 113 3.75 5.56 11.03
CA LEU A 113 2.80 6.66 11.18
C LEU A 113 2.62 7.03 12.65
N PRO A 114 2.94 8.27 13.07
CA PRO A 114 2.59 8.75 14.41
C PRO A 114 1.08 8.71 14.65
N ASP A 115 0.66 8.75 15.91
CA ASP A 115 -0.75 8.71 16.33
C ASP A 115 -1.58 9.90 15.81
N TYR A 116 -0.92 10.93 15.27
CA TYR A 116 -1.53 12.16 14.73
C TYR A 116 -1.43 12.30 13.20
N ILE A 117 -0.91 11.30 12.48
CA ILE A 117 -0.84 11.30 11.01
C ILE A 117 -1.58 10.08 10.46
N ALA A 118 -2.60 10.33 9.64
CA ALA A 118 -3.19 9.29 8.79
C ALA A 118 -2.67 9.42 7.36
N ILE A 119 -2.69 8.33 6.60
CA ILE A 119 -2.40 8.39 5.17
C ILE A 119 -3.54 7.82 4.33
N ARG A 120 -3.70 8.37 3.13
CA ARG A 120 -4.50 7.79 2.05
C ARG A 120 -3.61 7.59 0.85
N PHE A 121 -3.91 6.58 0.04
CA PHE A 121 -3.16 6.39 -1.19
C PHE A 121 -4.03 6.03 -2.38
N ASN A 122 -3.61 6.48 -3.54
CA ASN A 122 -4.26 6.23 -4.82
C ASN A 122 -3.24 5.67 -5.81
N LEU A 123 -3.70 4.83 -6.73
CA LEU A 123 -2.87 4.35 -7.83
C LEU A 123 -2.41 5.51 -8.71
N LYS A 124 -1.19 5.46 -9.23
CA LYS A 124 -0.69 6.45 -10.19
C LYS A 124 -1.61 6.49 -11.41
N ILE A 125 -2.00 7.70 -11.82
CA ILE A 125 -2.99 7.90 -12.89
C ILE A 125 -2.63 7.21 -14.20
N THR A 126 -1.34 7.09 -14.52
CA THR A 126 -0.86 6.38 -15.71
C THR A 126 -1.18 4.88 -15.66
N LEU A 127 -1.15 4.26 -14.48
CA LEU A 127 -1.55 2.87 -14.28
C LEU A 127 -3.08 2.71 -14.35
N VAL A 128 -3.82 3.67 -13.78
CA VAL A 128 -5.29 3.71 -13.90
C VAL A 128 -5.73 3.79 -15.37
N HIS A 129 -5.09 4.67 -16.15
CA HIS A 129 -5.39 4.80 -17.60
C HIS A 129 -4.99 3.57 -18.41
N ARG A 130 -4.07 2.74 -17.90
CA ARG A 130 -3.77 1.42 -18.46
C ARG A 130 -4.81 0.35 -18.09
N GLY A 131 -5.89 0.71 -17.38
CA GLY A 131 -6.94 -0.21 -16.95
C GLY A 131 -6.58 -1.04 -15.70
N LEU A 132 -5.52 -0.66 -14.99
CA LEU A 132 -5.17 -1.27 -13.71
C LEU A 132 -6.00 -0.65 -12.58
N LEU A 133 -6.38 -1.47 -11.61
CA LEU A 133 -7.17 -1.04 -10.47
C LEU A 133 -6.53 -1.41 -9.15
N LEU A 134 -6.66 -0.48 -8.21
CA LEU A 134 -6.39 -0.63 -6.79
C LEU A 134 -7.69 -0.26 -6.07
N GLY A 135 -8.00 -0.94 -4.96
CA GLY A 135 -9.20 -0.65 -4.16
C GLY A 135 -9.36 0.84 -3.81
N THR A 136 -10.58 1.31 -3.56
CA THR A 136 -10.89 2.74 -3.44
C THR A 136 -10.15 3.43 -2.29
N GLY A 137 -9.11 4.22 -2.61
CA GLY A 137 -8.46 5.21 -1.74
C GLY A 137 -8.31 4.81 -0.26
N PRO A 138 -7.71 3.64 0.04
CA PRO A 138 -7.69 3.09 1.40
C PRO A 138 -7.03 4.06 2.38
N LEU A 139 -7.71 4.27 3.50
CA LEU A 139 -7.18 4.97 4.66
C LEU A 139 -6.32 4.00 5.47
N VAL A 140 -5.11 4.43 5.82
CA VAL A 140 -4.26 3.75 6.80
C VAL A 140 -4.31 4.57 8.08
N ASP A 141 -4.73 3.90 9.15
CA ASP A 141 -4.95 4.52 10.44
C ASP A 141 -3.63 5.05 11.04
N PRO A 142 -3.67 6.19 11.76
CA PRO A 142 -2.53 6.68 12.53
C PRO A 142 -2.05 5.65 13.56
N GLY A 143 -0.75 5.63 13.84
CA GLY A 143 -0.13 4.62 14.71
C GLY A 143 0.22 3.31 14.01
N PHE A 144 -0.08 3.19 12.71
CA PHE A 144 0.34 2.07 11.87
C PHE A 144 1.86 2.04 11.70
N VAL A 145 2.44 0.86 11.85
CA VAL A 145 3.85 0.60 11.57
C VAL A 145 3.94 -0.64 10.70
N GLY A 146 4.59 -0.56 9.54
CA GLY A 146 4.78 -1.72 8.66
C GLY A 146 4.77 -1.38 7.17
N ARG A 147 4.83 -2.42 6.35
CA ARG A 147 4.71 -2.36 4.90
C ARG A 147 3.24 -2.56 4.49
N LEU A 148 2.82 -1.93 3.41
CA LEU A 148 1.46 -2.08 2.89
C LEU A 148 1.40 -3.31 1.96
N LEU A 149 0.31 -4.06 2.05
CA LEU A 149 -0.01 -5.12 1.10
C LEU A 149 -1.15 -4.64 0.20
N ILE A 150 -0.83 -4.36 -1.06
CA ILE A 150 -1.71 -3.67 -1.99
C ILE A 150 -2.22 -4.67 -3.04
N PRO A 151 -3.54 -4.94 -3.11
CA PRO A 151 -4.10 -5.69 -4.23
C PRO A 151 -4.06 -4.83 -5.50
N LEU A 152 -3.46 -5.37 -6.54
CA LEU A 152 -3.39 -4.77 -7.87
C LEU A 152 -4.09 -5.69 -8.87
N HIS A 153 -5.16 -5.18 -9.47
CA HIS A 153 -5.94 -5.89 -10.46
C HIS A 153 -5.55 -5.44 -11.87
N ASN A 154 -5.42 -6.41 -12.76
CA ASN A 154 -5.46 -6.17 -14.20
C ASN A 154 -6.78 -6.74 -14.74
N LEU A 155 -7.74 -5.87 -15.02
CA LEU A 155 -9.03 -6.24 -15.59
C LEU A 155 -9.08 -6.07 -17.12
N THR A 156 -7.94 -5.85 -17.76
CA THR A 156 -7.87 -5.67 -19.21
C THR A 156 -7.69 -7.02 -19.92
N SER A 157 -7.78 -6.99 -21.25
CA SER A 157 -7.49 -8.13 -22.12
C SER A 157 -6.01 -8.31 -22.45
N GLU A 158 -5.14 -7.45 -21.91
CA GLU A 158 -3.72 -7.37 -22.25
C GLU A 158 -2.85 -7.60 -21.01
N ASP A 159 -1.69 -8.22 -21.24
CA ASP A 159 -0.66 -8.29 -20.20
C ASP A 159 -0.02 -6.89 -20.07
N HIS A 160 0.30 -6.50 -18.84
CA HIS A 160 0.93 -5.22 -18.58
C HIS A 160 2.30 -5.40 -17.96
N GLU A 161 3.31 -4.79 -18.60
CA GLU A 161 4.66 -4.68 -18.04
C GLU A 161 4.71 -3.48 -17.08
N ILE A 162 5.23 -3.71 -15.88
CA ILE A 162 5.49 -2.67 -14.88
C ILE A 162 6.93 -2.87 -14.42
N TYR A 163 7.77 -1.84 -14.51
CA TYR A 163 9.17 -1.97 -14.14
C TYR A 163 9.37 -1.73 -12.66
N GLY A 164 10.21 -2.54 -12.02
CA GLY A 164 10.57 -2.32 -10.63
C GLY A 164 11.21 -0.94 -10.46
N GLY A 165 10.78 -0.19 -9.45
CA GLY A 165 11.20 1.20 -9.23
C GLY A 165 10.31 2.26 -9.88
N ASP A 166 9.40 1.87 -10.80
CA ASP A 166 8.38 2.80 -11.31
C ASP A 166 7.44 3.24 -10.19
N GLY A 167 6.87 4.44 -10.29
CA GLY A 167 5.86 4.89 -9.33
C GLY A 167 4.57 4.05 -9.36
N LEU A 168 4.21 3.47 -8.22
CA LEU A 168 2.99 2.68 -8.04
C LEU A 168 1.82 3.52 -7.52
N ILE A 169 2.00 4.17 -6.36
CA ILE A 169 0.96 4.93 -5.67
C ILE A 169 1.42 6.34 -5.30
N TRP A 170 0.46 7.24 -5.19
CA TRP A 170 0.61 8.53 -4.52
C TRP A 170 0.04 8.44 -3.12
N VAL A 171 0.82 8.85 -2.13
CA VAL A 171 0.41 8.86 -0.72
C VAL A 171 0.20 10.30 -0.26
N GLU A 172 -0.98 10.57 0.29
CA GLU A 172 -1.38 11.81 0.93
C GLU A 172 -1.28 11.65 2.45
N PHE A 173 -0.75 12.66 3.14
CA PHE A 173 -0.58 12.65 4.59
C PHE A 173 -1.53 13.68 5.20
N THR A 174 -2.34 13.26 6.15
CA THR A 174 -3.28 14.16 6.84
C THR A 174 -2.96 14.20 8.32
N LYS A 175 -2.71 15.42 8.83
CA LYS A 175 -2.62 15.66 10.27
C LYS A 175 -4.00 15.67 10.89
N LEU A 176 -4.17 14.88 11.94
CA LEU A 176 -5.43 14.74 12.64
C LEU A 176 -5.79 15.96 13.48
N SER A 177 -7.08 16.10 13.77
CA SER A 177 -7.58 17.06 14.76
C SER A 177 -6.84 16.92 16.11
N PRO A 178 -6.70 18.01 16.88
CA PRO A 178 -5.95 18.00 18.13
C PRO A 178 -6.49 16.96 19.13
N HIS A 179 -5.58 16.29 19.83
CA HIS A 179 -5.91 15.41 20.94
C HIS A 179 -4.86 15.55 22.05
N ARG A 180 -5.31 15.47 23.31
CA ARG A 180 -4.50 15.67 24.52
C ARG A 180 -3.22 14.83 24.62
N LYS A 181 -3.11 13.77 23.82
CA LYS A 181 -1.90 12.93 23.75
C LYS A 181 -0.74 13.60 23.01
N TRP A 182 -1.02 14.42 21.99
CA TRP A 182 0.00 15.01 21.10
C TRP A 182 -0.15 16.52 20.89
N ASP A 183 -1.27 17.11 21.30
CA ASP A 183 -1.55 18.54 21.12
C ASP A 183 -2.20 19.13 22.39
N GLN A 184 -1.56 20.18 22.92
CA GLN A 184 -2.00 20.89 24.12
C GLN A 184 -3.23 21.79 23.87
N SER A 185 -3.51 22.15 22.61
CA SER A 185 -4.69 22.92 22.24
C SER A 185 -5.98 22.09 22.19
N ALA A 186 -5.87 20.77 22.44
CA ALA A 186 -7.01 19.87 22.40
C ALA A 186 -8.10 20.24 23.41
N ARG A 187 -9.36 20.02 23.01
CA ARG A 187 -10.52 20.23 23.89
C ARG A 187 -10.42 19.38 25.16
N ASN A 188 -10.67 19.98 26.31
CA ASN A 188 -10.56 19.32 27.63
C ASN A 188 -11.54 18.14 27.80
N ASN A 189 -12.75 18.23 27.23
CA ASN A 189 -13.81 17.22 27.36
C ASN A 189 -13.97 16.38 26.07
N SER A 190 -12.87 15.86 25.52
CA SER A 190 -12.94 14.91 24.39
C SER A 190 -13.21 13.48 24.85
N ALA A 191 -13.94 12.72 24.02
CA ALA A 191 -13.94 11.26 24.11
C ALA A 191 -12.51 10.70 23.96
N ASP A 192 -12.32 9.46 24.41
CA ASP A 192 -11.02 8.80 24.35
C ASP A 192 -10.59 8.47 22.91
N TYR A 193 -9.33 8.77 22.60
CA TYR A 193 -8.71 8.35 21.35
C TYR A 193 -8.40 6.85 21.33
N ARG A 194 -8.87 6.17 20.28
CA ARG A 194 -8.58 4.76 20.02
C ARG A 194 -7.25 4.64 19.26
N SER A 195 -6.17 4.36 19.99
CA SER A 195 -4.85 4.13 19.39
C SER A 195 -4.81 2.85 18.55
N PHE A 196 -3.93 2.83 17.55
CA PHE A 196 -3.72 1.65 16.71
C PHE A 196 -3.25 0.45 17.54
N PRO A 197 -3.85 -0.73 17.38
CA PRO A 197 -3.50 -1.90 18.17
C PRO A 197 -2.08 -2.38 17.85
N PRO A 198 -1.18 -2.51 18.84
CA PRO A 198 0.20 -2.96 18.61
C PRO A 198 0.30 -4.31 17.89
N THR A 199 -0.67 -5.21 18.10
CA THR A 199 -0.76 -6.53 17.47
C THR A 199 -1.03 -6.49 15.96
N LYS A 200 -1.36 -5.31 15.40
CA LYS A 200 -1.53 -5.10 13.96
C LYS A 200 -0.33 -4.40 13.31
N ARG A 201 0.76 -4.15 14.04
CA ARG A 201 2.00 -3.58 13.49
C ARG A 201 2.87 -4.69 12.88
N ASN A 202 3.67 -4.31 11.87
CA ASN A 202 4.66 -5.14 11.20
C ASN A 202 4.10 -6.50 10.72
N LEU A 203 2.87 -6.50 10.22
CA LEU A 203 2.27 -7.71 9.69
C LEU A 203 3.01 -8.19 8.44
N SER A 204 3.30 -9.49 8.38
CA SER A 204 3.76 -10.14 7.16
C SER A 204 2.61 -10.29 6.16
N ALA A 205 2.94 -10.45 4.87
CA ALA A 205 1.95 -10.75 3.83
C ALA A 205 1.05 -11.94 4.21
N GLN A 206 1.63 -13.00 4.77
CA GLN A 206 0.86 -14.17 5.22
C GLN A 206 -0.14 -13.83 6.33
N GLN A 207 0.22 -12.96 7.28
CA GLN A 207 -0.70 -12.52 8.33
C GLN A 207 -1.87 -11.69 7.76
N TYR A 208 -1.64 -10.90 6.71
CA TYR A 208 -2.73 -10.25 5.98
C TYR A 208 -3.65 -11.28 5.31
N PHE A 209 -3.11 -12.27 4.60
CA PHE A 209 -3.92 -13.33 3.97
C PHE A 209 -4.69 -14.18 4.99
N ASN A 210 -4.09 -14.48 6.15
CA ASN A 210 -4.77 -15.21 7.22
C ASN A 210 -6.01 -14.45 7.72
N LYS A 211 -5.93 -13.11 7.80
CA LYS A 211 -7.05 -12.26 8.23
C LYS A 211 -8.13 -12.11 7.15
N ALA A 212 -7.74 -12.03 5.88
CA ALA A 212 -8.67 -11.75 4.78
C ALA A 212 -9.35 -13.00 4.21
N SER A 213 -8.61 -14.10 4.10
CA SER A 213 -8.98 -15.18 3.16
C SER A 213 -8.44 -16.56 3.58
N LYS A 214 -8.46 -16.84 4.89
CA LYS A 214 -8.04 -18.13 5.48
C LYS A 214 -6.62 -18.55 5.08
N GLY A 215 -5.76 -17.58 4.78
CA GLY A 215 -4.34 -17.79 4.52
C GLY A 215 -3.93 -17.94 3.04
N LYS A 216 -4.85 -17.81 2.09
CA LYS A 216 -4.51 -17.74 0.65
C LYS A 216 -4.92 -16.39 0.07
N PRO A 217 -4.11 -15.74 -0.79
CA PRO A 217 -4.52 -14.55 -1.50
C PRO A 217 -5.81 -14.79 -2.30
N ALA A 218 -6.61 -13.74 -2.50
CA ALA A 218 -7.81 -13.85 -3.32
C ALA A 218 -7.44 -14.14 -4.79
N LEU A 219 -8.28 -14.91 -5.46
CA LEU A 219 -8.16 -15.24 -6.88
C LEU A 219 -9.09 -14.36 -7.73
N SER A 220 -8.69 -14.08 -8.96
CA SER A 220 -9.61 -13.55 -9.96
C SER A 220 -10.63 -14.63 -10.32
N SER A 221 -11.91 -14.28 -10.38
CA SER A 221 -12.96 -15.22 -10.79
C SER A 221 -13.00 -15.44 -12.30
N ILE A 222 -12.49 -14.48 -13.08
CA ILE A 222 -12.62 -14.45 -14.54
C ILE A 222 -11.95 -15.65 -15.24
N PRO A 223 -10.69 -16.03 -14.92
CA PRO A 223 -10.02 -17.16 -15.57
C PRO A 223 -10.76 -18.49 -15.39
N GLY A 224 -11.29 -18.76 -14.20
CA GLY A 224 -12.04 -19.98 -13.89
C GLY A 224 -13.37 -20.08 -14.66
N GLU A 225 -14.09 -18.97 -14.78
CA GLU A 225 -15.31 -18.91 -15.59
C GLU A 225 -15.03 -19.14 -17.07
N ILE A 226 -13.98 -18.51 -17.62
CA ILE A 226 -13.57 -18.71 -19.03
C ILE A 226 -13.19 -20.18 -19.30
N ALA A 227 -12.46 -20.81 -18.38
CA ALA A 227 -12.10 -22.23 -18.51
C ALA A 227 -13.35 -23.13 -18.55
N THR A 228 -14.32 -22.84 -17.69
CA THR A 228 -15.61 -23.54 -17.66
C THR A 228 -16.38 -23.37 -18.97
N PHE A 229 -16.47 -22.13 -19.48
CA PHE A 229 -17.10 -21.85 -20.78
C PHE A 229 -16.43 -22.59 -21.94
N LYS A 230 -15.09 -22.67 -21.97
CA LYS A 230 -14.37 -23.44 -23.00
C LYS A 230 -14.71 -24.92 -22.96
N ILE A 231 -14.75 -25.52 -21.77
CA ILE A 231 -15.12 -26.94 -21.60
C ILE A 231 -16.55 -27.19 -22.10
N ILE A 232 -17.49 -26.30 -21.77
CA ILE A 232 -18.88 -26.40 -22.24
C ILE A 232 -18.95 -26.28 -23.77
N ALA A 233 -18.23 -25.31 -24.35
CA ALA A 233 -18.19 -25.09 -25.79
C ALA A 233 -17.58 -26.29 -26.55
N GLU A 234 -16.51 -26.88 -26.03
CA GLU A 234 -15.90 -28.08 -26.62
C GLU A 234 -16.83 -29.30 -26.55
N LYS A 235 -17.52 -29.50 -25.42
CA LYS A 235 -18.54 -30.55 -25.27
C LYS A 235 -19.75 -30.34 -26.18
N ALA A 236 -20.16 -29.09 -26.41
CA ALA A 236 -21.22 -28.77 -27.36
C ALA A 236 -20.77 -29.05 -28.80
N LYS A 237 -19.55 -28.65 -29.17
CA LYS A 237 -18.97 -28.90 -30.49
C LYS A 237 -18.85 -30.39 -30.79
N SER A 238 -18.37 -31.20 -29.83
CA SER A 238 -18.28 -32.65 -30.01
C SER A 238 -19.64 -33.32 -30.19
N ARG A 239 -20.68 -32.89 -29.45
CA ARG A 239 -22.07 -33.36 -29.62
C ARG A 239 -22.66 -33.00 -30.98
N VAL A 240 -22.46 -31.77 -31.46
CA VAL A 240 -22.93 -31.35 -32.80
C VAL A 240 -22.22 -32.13 -33.91
N THR A 241 -20.94 -32.43 -33.72
CA THR A 241 -20.15 -33.21 -34.69
C THR A 241 -20.63 -34.66 -34.73
N PHE A 242 -20.91 -35.26 -33.56
CA PHE A 242 -21.48 -36.60 -33.45
C PHE A 242 -22.85 -36.73 -34.13
N LEU A 243 -23.72 -35.72 -33.97
CA LEU A 243 -25.04 -35.65 -34.61
C LEU A 243 -25.00 -35.41 -36.14
N ARG A 244 -23.85 -35.03 -36.71
CA ARG A 244 -23.67 -34.85 -38.17
C ARG A 244 -23.14 -36.09 -38.89
N VAL A 245 -22.69 -37.09 -38.13
CA VAL A 245 -22.08 -38.33 -38.67
C VAL A 245 -23.06 -39.51 -38.59
N CYS A 246 -24.20 -39.33 -37.92
CA CYS A 246 -25.38 -40.21 -37.98
C CYS A 246 -26.41 -39.64 -38.95
#